data_AF-A0A1L0DF94-F1
#
_entry.id   AF-A0A1L0DF94-F1
#
_cell.length_a   1.000
_cell.length_b   1.000
_cell.length_c   1.000
_cell.angle_alpha   90.00
_cell.angle_beta   90.00
_cell.angle_gamma   90.00
#
_symmetry.space_group_name_H-M   'P 1'
#
loop_
_entity.id
_entity.type
_entity.pdbx_description
1 polymer ?
#
loop_
_entity_poly.entity_id
_entity_poly.type
_entity_poly.pdbx_seq_one_letter_code
_entity_poly.pdbx_strand_id
1 'polypeptide(L)'
;MSVAGSLLSWGMPVFLVILPTQSAKRFVPGPFYSKTLFYPINIITCVWLFYALTMSMFPDNKSVSKETMNYTCAVNGSVWMLSLVYYYLHGYKHYHGPKSNLSSVDSEDVSFQSEIFEGKLG
;
A
#
# COMPACT_ATOMS: atom_id res chain seq x y z
N MET A 1 11.83 -15.70 1.34
CA MET A 1 11.69 -14.26 1.01
C MET A 1 10.28 -13.84 0.60
N SER A 2 9.38 -14.74 0.22
CA SER A 2 8.04 -14.35 -0.29
C SER A 2 7.08 -13.80 0.76
N VAL A 3 7.21 -14.19 2.03
CA VAL A 3 6.23 -13.79 3.07
C VAL A 3 6.32 -12.30 3.40
N ALA A 4 7.53 -11.77 3.61
CA ALA A 4 7.69 -10.34 3.93
C ALA A 4 7.19 -9.43 2.79
N GLY A 5 7.53 -9.74 1.54
CA GLY A 5 7.07 -8.99 0.37
C GLY A 5 5.54 -8.99 0.22
N SER A 6 4.90 -10.14 0.42
CA SER A 6 3.43 -10.25 0.35
C SER A 6 2.74 -9.47 1.48
N LEU A 7 3.24 -9.57 2.72
CA LEU A 7 2.70 -8.83 3.85
C LEU A 7 2.82 -7.31 3.65
N LEU A 8 3.92 -6.84 3.07
CA LEU A 8 4.12 -5.44 2.74
C LEU A 8 3.15 -4.98 1.66
N SER A 9 3.03 -5.73 0.56
CA SER A 9 2.13 -5.36 -0.54
C SER A 9 0.67 -5.28 -0.08
N TRP A 10 0.24 -6.18 0.80
CA TRP A 10 -1.10 -6.15 1.39
C TRP A 10 -1.24 -5.07 2.47
N GLY A 11 -0.17 -4.80 3.20
CA GLY A 11 -0.12 -3.77 4.24
C GLY A 11 -0.11 -2.34 3.72
N MET A 12 0.44 -2.09 2.53
CA MET A 12 0.54 -0.75 1.96
C MET A 12 -0.81 -0.02 1.85
N PRO A 13 -1.88 -0.59 1.25
CA PRO A 13 -3.16 0.11 1.18
C PRO A 13 -3.78 0.37 2.57
N VAL A 14 -3.63 -0.58 3.50
CA VAL A 14 -4.08 -0.44 4.90
C VAL A 14 -3.35 0.69 5.60
N PHE A 15 -2.05 0.82 5.40
CA PHE A 15 -1.24 1.89 5.95
C PHE A 15 -1.59 3.26 5.33
N LEU A 16 -1.74 3.32 4.00
CA LEU A 16 -2.03 4.55 3.26
C LEU A 16 -3.41 5.15 3.61
N VAL A 17 -4.40 4.32 3.94
CA VAL A 17 -5.75 4.79 4.28
C VAL A 17 -5.84 5.36 5.71
N ILE A 18 -4.93 4.96 6.60
CA ILE A 18 -4.82 5.53 7.96
C ILE A 18 -4.10 6.88 7.94
N LEU A 19 -3.04 7.01 7.12
CA LEU A 19 -2.27 8.24 7.06
C LEU A 19 -3.10 9.41 6.50
N PRO A 20 -2.97 10.63 7.04
CA PRO A 20 -3.69 11.83 6.57
C PRO A 20 -3.11 12.37 5.24
N THR A 21 -3.00 11.49 4.25
CA THR A 21 -2.47 11.78 2.92
C THR A 21 -3.61 12.06 1.94
N GLN A 22 -3.26 12.59 0.76
CA GLN A 22 -4.21 12.81 -0.33
C GLN A 22 -4.95 11.52 -0.74
N SER A 23 -4.34 10.35 -0.50
CA SER A 23 -4.93 9.04 -0.73
C SER A 23 -6.13 8.76 0.20
N ALA A 24 -6.03 9.10 1.49
CA ALA A 24 -7.14 8.94 2.43
C ALA A 24 -8.33 9.86 2.08
N LYS A 25 -8.07 11.03 1.50
CA LYS A 25 -9.13 11.96 1.03
C LYS A 25 -9.86 11.47 -0.23
N ARG A 26 -9.19 10.65 -1.05
CA ARG A 26 -9.77 10.02 -2.26
C ARG A 26 -10.53 8.73 -1.95
N PHE A 27 -10.53 8.29 -0.70
CA PHE A 27 -11.22 7.08 -0.29
C PHE A 27 -12.74 7.31 -0.28
N VAL A 28 -13.44 6.74 -1.26
CA VAL A 28 -14.90 6.74 -1.32
C VAL A 28 -15.42 5.46 -0.64
N PRO A 29 -16.16 5.56 0.48
CA PRO A 29 -16.65 4.38 1.19
C PRO A 29 -17.71 3.65 0.34
N GLY A 30 -17.51 2.36 0.12
CA GLY A 30 -18.49 1.50 -0.55
C GLY A 30 -19.68 1.12 0.34
N PRO A 31 -20.68 0.39 -0.20
CA PRO A 31 -21.89 0.00 0.53
C PRO A 31 -21.63 -0.86 1.77
N PHE A 32 -20.49 -1.53 1.87
CA PHE A 32 -20.05 -2.31 3.04
C PHE A 32 -19.01 -1.57 3.90
N TYR A 33 -19.24 -0.30 4.22
CA TYR A 33 -18.33 0.50 5.05
C TYR A 33 -18.77 0.58 6.52
N SER A 34 -17.99 -0.06 7.41
CA SER A 34 -18.20 0.04 8.86
C SER A 34 -17.48 1.26 9.43
N LYS A 35 -18.18 2.39 9.50
CA LYS A 35 -17.63 3.72 9.88
C LYS A 35 -16.82 3.71 11.20
N THR A 36 -17.31 3.02 12.22
CA THR A 36 -16.73 3.05 13.56
C THR A 36 -15.56 2.08 13.73
N LEU A 37 -15.62 0.91 13.09
CA LEU A 37 -14.60 -0.12 13.24
C LEU A 37 -13.47 -0.04 12.20
N PHE A 38 -13.65 0.76 11.16
CA PHE A 38 -12.68 0.89 10.07
C PHE A 38 -11.28 1.27 10.57
N TYR A 39 -11.14 2.39 11.27
CA TYR A 39 -9.85 2.85 11.77
C TYR A 39 -9.19 1.90 12.78
N PRO A 40 -9.87 1.40 13.84
CA PRO A 40 -9.21 0.53 14.81
C PRO A 40 -8.76 -0.80 14.19
N ILE A 41 -9.55 -1.39 13.28
CA ILE A 41 -9.15 -2.63 12.58
C ILE A 41 -7.89 -2.38 11.75
N ASN A 42 -7.87 -1.32 10.93
CA ASN A 42 -6.70 -1.01 10.10
C ASN A 42 -5.44 -0.75 10.96
N ILE A 43 -5.56 -0.06 12.11
CA ILE A 43 -4.45 0.17 13.03
C ILE A 43 -3.91 -1.17 13.58
N ILE A 44 -4.79 -2.05 14.06
CA ILE A 44 -4.40 -3.37 14.59
C ILE A 44 -3.69 -4.19 13.50
N THR A 45 -4.20 -4.15 12.26
CA THR A 45 -3.57 -4.80 11.11
C THR A 45 -2.18 -4.25 10.85
N CYS A 46 -1.97 -2.93 10.87
CA CYS A 46 -0.64 -2.33 10.71
C CYS A 46 0.34 -2.76 11.80
N VAL A 47 -0.10 -2.79 13.07
CA VAL A 47 0.73 -3.25 14.20
C VAL A 47 1.11 -4.72 14.04
N TRP A 48 0.15 -5.57 13.65
CA TRP A 48 0.41 -6.98 13.38
C TRP A 48 1.41 -7.19 12.24
N LEU A 49 1.27 -6.45 11.14
CA LEU A 49 2.17 -6.53 10.00
C LEU A 49 3.60 -6.12 10.38
N PHE A 50 3.74 -5.05 11.15
CA PHE A 50 5.04 -4.62 11.66
C PHE A 50 5.68 -5.67 12.58
N TYR A 51 4.89 -6.26 13.48
CA TYR A 51 5.34 -7.35 14.34
C TYR A 51 5.78 -8.58 13.54
N ALA A 52 4.96 -9.05 12.59
CA ALA A 52 5.28 -10.20 11.75
C ALA A 52 6.53 -9.98 10.89
N LEU A 53 6.72 -8.76 10.38
CA LEU A 53 7.92 -8.38 9.63
C LEU A 53 9.17 -8.42 10.50
N THR A 54 9.12 -7.85 11.72
CA THR A 54 10.26 -7.86 12.63
C THR A 54 10.59 -9.29 13.09
N MET A 55 9.60 -10.09 13.46
CA MET A 55 9.81 -11.51 13.82
C MET A 55 10.40 -12.33 12.66
N SER A 56 9.97 -12.09 11.42
CA SER A 56 10.54 -12.76 10.24
C SER A 56 12.02 -12.43 9.99
N MET A 57 12.54 -11.35 10.58
CA MET A 57 13.93 -10.91 10.43
C MET A 57 14.86 -11.52 11.49
N PHE A 58 14.31 -12.04 12.60
CA PHE A 58 15.11 -12.65 13.65
C PHE A 58 15.54 -14.08 13.27
N PRO A 59 16.73 -14.53 13.69
CA PRO A 59 17.15 -15.92 13.56
C PRO A 59 16.49 -16.79 14.64
N ASP A 60 16.23 -18.06 14.30
CA ASP A 60 15.58 -19.03 15.20
C ASP A 60 16.52 -19.47 16.35
N ASN A 61 17.84 -19.33 16.16
CA ASN A 61 18.86 -19.74 17.13
C ASN A 61 19.69 -18.57 17.63
N LYS A 62 20.01 -18.57 18.94
CA LYS A 62 20.82 -17.53 19.60
C LYS A 62 22.30 -17.60 19.24
N SER A 63 22.84 -18.80 18.95
CA SER A 63 24.21 -18.97 18.45
C SER A 63 24.22 -18.91 16.92
N VAL A 64 24.36 -17.72 16.37
CA VAL A 64 24.45 -17.52 14.93
C VAL A 64 25.88 -17.73 14.44
N SER A 65 26.10 -18.76 13.60
CA SER A 65 27.27 -18.87 12.73
C SER A 65 26.97 -18.13 11.41
N LYS A 66 28.00 -17.80 10.61
CA LYS A 66 27.80 -17.18 9.28
C LYS A 66 26.87 -17.99 8.38
N GLU A 67 26.83 -19.31 8.55
CA GLU A 67 25.97 -20.19 7.74
C GLU A 67 24.53 -20.23 8.22
N THR A 68 24.26 -19.86 9.48
CA THR A 68 22.93 -19.96 10.12
C THR A 68 22.26 -18.59 10.31
N MET A 69 22.91 -17.50 9.90
CA MET A 69 22.37 -16.15 10.05
C MET A 69 21.18 -15.92 9.11
N ASN A 70 20.09 -15.35 9.63
CA ASN A 70 18.96 -14.92 8.80
C ASN A 70 19.35 -13.65 7.99
N TYR A 71 19.78 -13.83 6.74
CA TYR A 71 20.16 -12.74 5.83
C TYR A 71 18.98 -11.95 5.26
N THR A 72 17.74 -12.32 5.59
CA THR A 72 16.54 -11.70 5.04
C THR A 72 16.47 -10.20 5.35
N CYS A 73 16.98 -9.75 6.51
CA CYS A 73 16.99 -8.32 6.85
C CYS A 73 17.94 -7.51 5.96
N ALA A 74 19.15 -8.05 5.71
CA ALA A 74 20.16 -7.37 4.90
C ALA A 74 19.72 -7.29 3.44
N VAL A 75 19.12 -8.36 2.91
CA VAL A 75 18.63 -8.38 1.52
C VAL A 75 17.40 -7.49 1.34
N ASN A 76 16.40 -7.55 2.23
CA ASN A 76 15.23 -6.67 2.10
C ASN A 76 15.60 -5.19 2.30
N GLY A 77 16.46 -4.87 3.27
CA GLY A 77 16.92 -3.50 3.49
C GLY A 77 17.67 -2.93 2.30
N SER A 78 18.56 -3.72 1.68
CA SER A 78 19.29 -3.30 0.49
C SER A 78 18.39 -3.10 -0.73
N VAL A 79 17.40 -3.96 -0.96
CA VAL A 79 16.41 -3.78 -2.03
C VAL A 79 15.61 -2.50 -1.85
N TRP A 80 15.15 -2.21 -0.62
CA TRP A 80 14.43 -0.97 -0.33
C TRP A 80 15.29 0.26 -0.53
N MET A 81 16.53 0.24 -0.03
CA MET A 81 17.48 1.34 -0.21
C MET A 81 17.77 1.60 -1.69
N LEU A 82 18.08 0.56 -2.46
CA LEU A 82 18.34 0.70 -3.90
C LEU A 82 17.12 1.23 -4.66
N SER A 83 15.92 0.76 -4.31
CA SER A 83 14.67 1.25 -4.90
C SER A 83 14.43 2.74 -4.60
N LEU A 84 14.62 3.15 -3.34
CA LEU A 84 14.50 4.56 -2.93
C LEU A 84 15.54 5.43 -3.63
N VAL A 85 16.79 5.00 -3.66
CA VAL A 85 17.88 5.72 -4.34
C VAL A 85 17.56 5.90 -5.82
N TYR A 86 17.14 4.85 -6.52
CA TYR A 86 16.72 4.94 -7.92
C TYR A 86 15.53 5.90 -8.10
N TYR A 87 14.53 5.83 -7.23
CA TYR A 87 13.38 6.72 -7.27
C TYR A 87 13.78 8.19 -7.10
N TYR A 88 14.60 8.53 -6.11
CA TYR A 88 15.01 9.92 -5.88
C TYR A 88 15.96 10.45 -6.96
N LEU A 89 16.84 9.61 -7.50
CA LEU A 89 17.78 10.03 -8.54
C LEU A 89 17.11 10.22 -9.91
N HIS A 90 16.23 9.29 -10.30
CA HIS A 90 15.69 9.24 -11.65
C HIS A 90 14.16 9.22 -11.68
N GLY A 91 13.53 8.35 -10.89
CA GLY A 91 12.09 8.08 -10.94
C GLY A 91 11.22 9.31 -10.69
N TYR A 92 11.53 10.09 -9.65
CA TYR A 92 10.78 11.29 -9.28
C TYR A 92 10.80 12.37 -10.37
N LYS A 93 11.89 12.45 -11.16
CA LYS A 93 12.05 13.44 -12.23
C LYS A 93 11.37 13.02 -13.54
N HIS A 94 11.31 11.71 -13.82
CA HIS A 94 10.78 11.19 -15.09
C HIS A 94 9.33 10.71 -14.98
N TYR A 95 8.78 10.57 -13.78
CA TYR A 95 7.40 10.16 -13.58
C TYR A 95 6.45 11.27 -14.02
N HIS A 96 5.87 11.09 -15.20
CA HIS A 96 4.71 11.84 -15.65
C HIS A 96 3.48 11.06 -15.20
N GLY A 97 2.57 11.74 -14.48
CA GLY A 97 1.34 11.14 -14.00
C GLY A 97 0.55 10.46 -15.13
N PRO A 98 -0.42 9.58 -14.79
CA PRO A 98 -1.17 8.83 -15.78
C PRO A 98 -1.75 9.76 -16.84
N LYS A 99 -1.30 9.61 -18.09
CA LYS A 99 -1.90 10.30 -19.23
C LYS A 99 -3.28 9.68 -19.44
N SER A 100 -4.34 10.46 -19.25
CA SER A 100 -5.70 10.00 -19.48
C SER A 100 -5.84 9.59 -20.94
N ASN A 101 -6.22 8.34 -21.18
CA ASN A 101 -6.58 7.83 -22.51
C ASN A 101 -8.09 7.98 -22.79
N LEU A 102 -8.83 8.63 -21.89
CA LEU A 102 -10.24 8.93 -22.15
C LEU A 102 -10.29 10.02 -23.21
N SER A 103 -10.94 9.70 -24.33
CA SER A 103 -11.37 10.74 -25.25
C SER A 103 -12.40 11.62 -24.53
N SER A 104 -12.57 12.87 -24.95
CA SER A 104 -13.57 13.76 -24.33
C SER A 104 -14.97 13.14 -24.32
N VAL A 105 -15.25 12.26 -25.28
CA VAL A 105 -16.50 11.51 -25.42
C VAL A 105 -16.70 10.52 -24.27
N ASP A 106 -15.68 9.74 -23.90
CA ASP A 106 -15.79 8.74 -22.81
C ASP A 106 -15.92 9.40 -21.42
N SER A 107 -15.52 10.66 -21.30
CA SER A 107 -15.58 11.43 -20.05
C SER A 107 -17.01 11.88 -19.75
N GLU A 108 -17.75 12.28 -20.81
CA GLU A 108 -19.13 12.72 -20.72
C GLU A 108 -20.07 11.55 -20.39
N ASP A 109 -19.88 10.39 -21.03
CA ASP A 109 -20.69 9.18 -20.79
C ASP A 109 -20.57 8.68 -19.34
N VAL A 110 -19.36 8.70 -18.75
CA VAL A 110 -19.15 8.29 -17.35
C VAL A 110 -19.83 9.27 -16.38
N SER A 111 -19.79 10.57 -16.66
CA SER A 111 -20.45 11.58 -15.83
C SER A 111 -21.99 11.46 -15.88
N PHE A 112 -22.55 11.25 -17.07
CA PHE A 112 -23.98 11.11 -17.29
C PHE A 112 -24.54 9.84 -16.64
N GLN A 113 -23.77 8.74 -16.71
CA GLN A 113 -24.14 7.50 -16.06
C GLN A 113 -24.13 7.66 -14.53
N SER A 114 -23.14 8.34 -13.95
CA SER A 114 -23.11 8.62 -12.51
C SER A 114 -24.29 9.48 -12.04
N GLU A 115 -24.66 10.52 -12.80
CA GLU A 115 -25.82 11.36 -12.49
C GLU A 115 -27.15 10.57 -12.53
N ILE A 116 -27.32 9.67 -13.51
CA ILE A 116 -28.51 8.80 -13.58
C ILE A 116 -28.56 7.83 -12.40
N PHE A 117 -27.42 7.28 -11.98
CA PHE A 117 -27.38 6.37 -10.83
C PHE A 117 -27.70 7.09 -9.52
N GLU A 118 -27.22 8.31 -9.31
CA GLU A 118 -27.57 9.13 -8.13
C GLU A 118 -29.02 9.60 -8.16
N GLY A 119 -29.54 10.01 -9.32
CA GLY A 119 -30.93 10.45 -9.47
C GLY A 119 -31.98 9.34 -9.29
N LYS A 120 -31.57 8.07 -9.39
CA LYS A 120 -32.47 6.90 -9.21
C LYS A 120 -32.52 6.39 -7.76
N LEU A 121 -31.65 6.92 -6.90
CA LEU A 121 -31.55 6.57 -5.47
C LEU A 121 -32.13 7.66 -4.55
N GLY A 122 -32.62 8.78 -5.11
CA GLY A 122 -33.32 9.87 -4.42
C GLY A 122 -34.83 9.71 -4.40
#